data_AF-Q5BRX9-F1
#
_entry.id   AF-Q5BRX9-F1
#
_cell.length_a   1.000
_cell.length_b   1.000
_cell.length_c   1.000
_cell.angle_alpha   90.00
_cell.angle_beta   90.00
_cell.angle_gamma   90.00
#
_symmetry.space_group_name_H-M   'P 1'
#
loop_
_entity.id
_entity.type
_entity.pdbx_description
1 polymer ?
#
loop_
_entity_poly.entity_id
_entity_poly.type
_entity_poly.pdbx_seq_one_letter_code
_entity_poly.pdbx_strand_id
1 'polypeptide(L)'
;MAELKSGRLEWSPVHKSEKFWYENAVKFTDNNYEMLKMLVRLVELGTDSLTLSVTVHDIGEFVRHYPRGKQIIEKLMYRSSSLFTIIVS
;
A
#
# COMPACT_ATOMS: atom_id res chain seq x y z
N MET A 1 -9.35 -6.66 1.91
CA MET A 1 -8.70 -7.60 0.97
C MET A 1 -8.32 -8.88 1.70
N ALA A 2 -8.69 -10.06 1.17
CA ALA A 2 -8.27 -11.36 1.72
C ALA A 2 -6.78 -11.64 1.46
N GLU A 3 -6.26 -11.21 0.31
CA GLU A 3 -4.86 -11.33 -0.10
C GLU A 3 -3.86 -10.60 0.82
N LEU A 4 -4.24 -9.43 1.37
CA LEU A 4 -3.40 -8.73 2.36
C LEU A 4 -3.21 -9.55 3.63
N LYS A 5 -4.24 -10.32 4.02
CA LYS A 5 -4.18 -11.18 5.21
C LYS A 5 -3.36 -12.44 4.96
N SER A 6 -3.35 -12.96 3.73
CA SER A 6 -2.49 -14.09 3.34
C SER A 6 -1.05 -13.69 3.08
N GLY A 7 -0.80 -12.39 2.84
CA GLY A 7 0.51 -11.86 2.49
C GLY A 7 0.97 -12.24 1.07
N ARG A 8 0.05 -12.69 0.21
CA ARG A 8 0.32 -13.04 -1.19
C ARG A 8 -0.61 -12.24 -2.06
N LEU A 9 -0.05 -11.31 -2.83
CA LEU A 9 -0.82 -10.45 -3.73
C LEU A 9 -0.57 -10.89 -5.16
N GLU A 10 -1.63 -10.87 -5.96
CA GLU A 10 -1.56 -11.16 -7.38
C GLU A 10 -2.24 -10.04 -8.16
N TRP A 11 -1.84 -9.86 -9.42
CA TRP A 11 -2.51 -8.88 -10.28
C TRP A 11 -3.95 -9.29 -10.57
N SER A 12 -4.88 -8.62 -9.91
CA SER A 12 -6.32 -8.72 -10.16
C SER A 12 -6.90 -7.37 -10.62
N PRO A 13 -8.13 -7.33 -11.17
CA PRO A 13 -8.72 -6.08 -11.69
C PRO A 13 -8.81 -4.94 -10.67
N VAL A 14 -8.89 -5.23 -9.36
CA VAL A 14 -9.06 -4.20 -8.33
C VAL A 14 -7.84 -3.29 -8.23
N HIS A 15 -6.62 -3.83 -8.32
CA HIS A 15 -5.38 -3.04 -8.22
C HIS A 15 -5.24 -2.05 -9.38
N LYS A 16 -5.81 -2.37 -10.55
CA LYS A 16 -5.73 -1.57 -11.78
C LYS A 16 -6.92 -0.64 -11.98
N SER A 17 -7.95 -0.75 -11.15
CA SER A 17 -9.22 -0.04 -11.33
C SER A 17 -9.18 1.33 -10.66
N GLU A 18 -9.07 2.39 -11.46
CA GLU A 18 -9.13 3.77 -10.98
C GLU A 18 -10.41 4.05 -10.16
N LYS A 19 -11.56 3.57 -10.66
CA LYS A 19 -12.84 3.68 -9.94
C LYS A 19 -12.79 3.07 -8.54
N PHE A 20 -12.09 1.94 -8.38
CA PHE A 20 -11.98 1.28 -7.08
C PHE A 20 -11.23 2.19 -6.10
N TRP A 21 -10.11 2.76 -6.52
CA TRP A 21 -9.31 3.63 -5.68
C TRP A 21 -9.99 4.95 -5.37
N TYR A 22 -10.67 5.55 -6.34
CA TYR A 22 -11.50 6.74 -6.12
C TYR A 22 -12.54 6.53 -5.01
N GLU A 23 -13.22 5.37 -5.01
CA GLU A 23 -14.29 5.07 -4.04
C GLU A 23 -13.79 4.56 -2.69
N ASN A 24 -12.62 3.92 -2.64
CA ASN A 24 -12.19 3.12 -1.47
C ASN A 24 -10.91 3.61 -0.79
N ALA A 25 -10.17 4.57 -1.34
CA ALA A 25 -8.91 5.01 -0.74
C ALA A 25 -9.08 5.48 0.73
N VAL A 26 -10.18 6.15 1.07
CA VAL A 26 -10.45 6.58 2.46
C VAL A 26 -10.52 5.41 3.44
N LYS A 27 -11.05 4.25 3.03
CA LYS A 27 -11.20 3.06 3.88
C LYS A 27 -9.86 2.46 4.30
N PHE A 28 -8.78 2.75 3.58
CA PHE A 28 -7.43 2.33 3.98
C PHE A 28 -6.93 3.07 5.23
N THR A 29 -7.63 4.12 5.67
CA THR A 29 -7.35 4.83 6.92
C THR A 29 -8.11 4.26 8.14
N ASP A 30 -9.04 3.34 7.91
CA ASP A 30 -9.82 2.69 8.97
C ASP A 30 -8.93 1.82 9.87
N ASN A 31 -9.44 1.49 11.06
CA ASN A 31 -8.78 0.61 12.03
C ASN A 31 -7.33 1.02 12.33
N ASN A 32 -7.08 2.33 12.47
CA ASN A 32 -5.75 2.86 12.68
C ASN A 32 -4.77 2.42 11.57
N TYR A 33 -5.17 2.62 10.31
CA TYR A 33 -4.36 2.36 9.12
C TYR A 33 -3.93 0.88 8.98
N GLU A 34 -4.78 -0.06 9.39
CA GLU A 34 -4.44 -1.50 9.43
C GLU A 34 -3.99 -2.02 8.06
N MET A 35 -4.75 -1.72 6.99
CA MET A 35 -4.41 -2.17 5.64
C MET A 35 -3.11 -1.55 5.12
N LEU A 36 -2.88 -0.26 5.40
CA LEU A 36 -1.63 0.41 5.01
C LEU A 36 -0.42 -0.15 5.76
N LYS A 37 -0.58 -0.47 7.05
CA LYS A 37 0.47 -1.13 7.83
C LYS A 37 0.79 -2.53 7.31
N MET A 38 -0.19 -3.27 6.81
CA MET A 38 0.05 -4.56 6.14
C MET A 38 0.86 -4.37 4.86
N LEU A 39 0.49 -3.41 4.00
CA LEU A 39 1.24 -3.09 2.78
C LEU A 39 2.69 -2.68 3.10
N VAL A 40 2.87 -1.77 4.06
CA VAL A 40 4.20 -1.32 4.52
C VAL A 40 5.04 -2.51 5.02
N ARG A 41 4.44 -3.41 5.80
CA ARG A 41 5.11 -4.63 6.27
C ARG A 41 5.52 -5.55 5.13
N LEU A 42 4.70 -5.69 4.09
CA LEU A 42 5.05 -6.52 2.92
C LEU A 42 6.24 -5.95 2.15
N VAL A 43 6.36 -4.61 2.07
CA VAL A 43 7.56 -3.95 1.52
C VAL A 43 8.80 -4.27 2.37
N GLU A 44 8.70 -4.19 3.69
CA GLU A 44 9.82 -4.46 4.61
C GLU A 44 10.28 -5.91 4.64
N LEU A 45 9.34 -6.85 4.57
CA LEU A 45 9.66 -8.27 4.57
C LEU A 45 10.44 -8.69 3.31
N GLY A 46 10.43 -7.87 2.26
CA GLY A 46 11.11 -8.20 1.00
C GLY A 46 10.60 -9.52 0.44
N THR A 47 9.27 -9.65 0.30
CA THR A 47 8.61 -10.85 -0.23
C THR A 47 8.98 -11.09 -1.70
N ASP A 48 8.35 -12.08 -2.35
CA ASP A 48 8.57 -12.32 -3.77
C ASP A 48 8.27 -11.07 -4.63
N SER A 49 8.93 -10.98 -5.79
CA SER A 49 8.91 -9.79 -6.66
C SER A 49 7.50 -9.44 -7.16
N LEU A 50 6.62 -10.42 -7.33
CA LEU A 50 5.24 -10.18 -7.77
C LEU A 50 4.46 -9.49 -6.65
N THR A 51 4.47 -10.06 -5.45
CA THR A 51 3.82 -9.47 -4.28
C THR A 51 4.33 -8.06 -4.00
N LEU A 52 5.65 -7.83 -4.10
CA LEU A 52 6.24 -6.51 -3.90
C LEU A 52 5.77 -5.50 -4.96
N SER A 53 5.70 -5.91 -6.24
CA SER A 53 5.24 -5.04 -7.33
C SER A 53 3.79 -4.60 -7.13
N VAL A 54 2.90 -5.51 -6.76
CA VAL A 54 1.49 -5.18 -6.48
C VAL A 54 1.39 -4.29 -5.23
N THR A 55 2.15 -4.60 -4.19
CA THR A 55 2.15 -3.83 -2.94
C THR A 55 2.57 -2.37 -3.15
N VAL A 56 3.67 -2.14 -3.87
CA VAL A 56 4.16 -0.78 -4.15
C VAL A 56 3.20 -0.02 -5.06
N HIS A 57 2.59 -0.70 -6.03
CA HIS A 57 1.54 -0.13 -6.87
C HIS A 57 0.35 0.34 -6.05
N ASP A 58 -0.19 -0.50 -5.17
CA ASP A 58 -1.33 -0.16 -4.30
C ASP A 58 -1.04 1.02 -3.36
N ILE A 59 0.19 1.11 -2.84
CA ILE A 59 0.63 2.29 -2.07
C ILE A 59 0.58 3.55 -2.95
N GLY A 60 1.06 3.47 -4.19
CA GLY A 60 1.00 4.58 -5.15
C GLY A 60 -0.43 5.01 -5.49
N GLU A 61 -1.33 4.05 -5.71
CA GLU A 61 -2.74 4.32 -5.96
C GLU A 61 -3.42 5.00 -4.76
N PHE A 62 -3.16 4.54 -3.53
CA PHE A 62 -3.64 5.21 -2.32
C PHE A 62 -3.11 6.64 -2.23
N VAL A 63 -1.81 6.85 -2.45
CA VAL A 63 -1.20 8.20 -2.41
C VAL A 63 -1.82 9.14 -3.45
N ARG A 64 -2.12 8.64 -4.65
CA ARG A 64 -2.75 9.41 -5.73
C ARG A 64 -4.18 9.82 -5.39
N HIS A 65 -4.95 8.91 -4.77
CA HIS A 65 -6.39 9.09 -4.58
C HIS A 65 -6.81 9.61 -3.20
N TYR A 66 -5.90 9.63 -2.22
CA TYR A 66 -6.20 10.14 -0.87
C TYR A 66 -5.43 11.43 -0.56
N PRO A 67 -6.12 12.54 -0.26
CA PRO A 67 -5.46 13.75 0.23
C PRO A 67 -4.60 13.46 1.45
N ARG A 68 -3.34 13.91 1.43
CA ARG A 68 -2.31 13.61 2.47
C ARG A 68 -1.83 12.15 2.49
N GLY A 69 -2.18 11.32 1.51
CA GLY A 69 -1.73 9.93 1.43
C GLY A 69 -0.20 9.79 1.54
N LYS A 70 0.55 10.65 0.84
CA LYS A 70 2.02 10.71 0.94
C LYS A 70 2.52 10.90 2.38
N GLN A 71 1.99 11.89 3.10
CA GLN A 71 2.38 12.19 4.48
C GLN A 71 2.07 11.01 5.43
N ILE A 72 0.95 10.32 5.20
CA ILE A 72 0.57 9.14 5.99
C ILE A 72 1.54 8.00 5.75
N ILE A 73 1.83 7.68 4.49
CA ILE A 73 2.78 6.61 4.12
C ILE A 73 4.18 6.91 4.67
N GLU A 74 4.68 8.13 4.49
CA GLU A 74 5.97 8.56 5.05
C GLU A 74 6.03 8.38 6.56
N LYS A 75 4.97 8.76 7.29
CA LYS A 75 4.88 8.58 8.74
C LYS A 75 4.84 7.10 9.16
N LEU A 76 4.15 6.24 8.40
CA LEU A 76 4.08 4.82 8.68
C LEU A 76 5.42 4.12 8.43
N MET A 77 6.09 4.44 7.32
CA MET A 77 7.38 3.85 6.96
C MET A 77 8.54 4.38 7.80
N TYR A 78 8.50 5.64 8.24
CA TYR A 78 9.51 6.21 9.14
C TYR A 78 9.63 5.40 10.44
N ARG A 79 8.51 4.85 10.93
CA ARG A 79 8.49 4.02 12.16
C ARG A 79 9.10 2.63 11.96
N SER A 80 9.30 2.18 10.73
CA SER A 80 9.62 0.79 10.45
C SER A 80 10.99 0.54 9.82
N SER A 81 11.77 1.59 9.56
CA SER A 81 13.16 1.57 9.05
C SER A 81 13.31 1.30 7.54
N SER A 82 13.84 2.33 6.86
CA SER A 82 14.63 2.38 5.62
C SER A 82 14.22 1.58 4.38
N LEU A 83 13.14 2.03 3.72
CA LEU A 83 12.94 1.88 2.26
C LEU A 83 12.45 3.19 1.61
N PHE A 84 12.84 4.33 2.21
CA PHE A 84 12.41 5.67 1.81
C PHE A 84 12.86 6.06 0.39
N THR A 85 13.84 5.36 -0.19
CA THR A 85 14.47 5.75 -1.45
C THR A 85 13.75 5.24 -2.70
N ILE A 86 12.95 4.17 -2.62
CA ILE A 86 12.44 3.46 -3.82
C ILE A 86 11.07 3.97 -4.30
N ILE A 87 10.25 4.59 -3.44
CA ILE A 87 8.84 4.90 -3.78
C ILE A 87 8.60 6.41 -4.04
N VAL A 88 9.59 7.27 -3.81
CA VAL A 88 9.46 8.74 -3.98
C VAL A 88 10.42 9.35 -5.02
N SER A 89 11.14 8.53 -5.79
CA SER A 89 12.00 8.98 -6.91
C SER A 89 11.35 8.75 -8.27
#